data_AF-A0A640XMV9-F1
#
_entry.id   AF-A0A640XMV9-F1
#
_cell.length_a   1.000
_cell.length_b   1.000
_cell.length_c   1.000
_cell.angle_alpha   90.00
_cell.angle_beta   90.00
_cell.angle_gamma   90.00
#
_symmetry.space_group_name_H-M   'P 1'
#
loop_
_entity.id
_entity.type
_entity.pdbx_description
1 polymer ?
#
loop_
_entity_poly.entity_id
_entity_poly.type
_entity_poly.pdbx_seq_one_letter_code
_entity_poly.pdbx_strand_id
1 'polypeptide(L)'
;MPAKEEFKDYCEKEYKKDFSPGIVAIGHSMGARLLSQAIFSKEYIKPELRNSSSESHVDLFIGLQGAFSAKRFVKEEGWEGSPYAAFNEYPTVFTLTTSRYDLANQTARFITGARHVGGKYGLAYARKEKNKDVFRVIEWTNNYKTDLEKLSSIPKEDKRKVIMIDASIIVDGYNSNKGANKPPDAHNDILDKDMGQLIWLLMKSIAPCTLS
;
A
#
# COMPACT_ATOMS: atom_id res chain seq x y z
N MET A 1 6.42 43.02 -16.96
CA MET A 1 5.68 42.70 -15.72
C MET A 1 6.62 41.99 -14.76
N PRO A 2 6.58 42.25 -13.45
CA PRO A 2 7.33 41.49 -12.47
C PRO A 2 6.78 40.05 -12.44
N ALA A 3 7.65 39.04 -12.34
CA ALA A 3 7.29 37.61 -12.33
C ALA A 3 6.18 37.24 -11.32
N LYS A 4 5.99 38.07 -10.28
CA LYS A 4 4.95 37.92 -9.26
C LYS A 4 3.54 38.23 -9.79
N GLU A 5 3.41 39.18 -10.72
CA GLU A 5 2.14 39.50 -11.37
C GLU A 5 1.80 38.44 -12.43
N GLU A 6 2.81 37.93 -13.14
CA GLU A 6 2.65 36.88 -14.14
C GLU A 6 2.22 35.53 -13.52
N PHE A 7 2.79 35.17 -12.36
CA PHE A 7 2.37 34.00 -11.58
C PHE A 7 0.94 34.15 -11.04
N LYS A 8 0.57 35.35 -10.58
CA LYS A 8 -0.78 35.63 -10.09
C LYS A 8 -1.80 35.55 -11.22
N ASP A 9 -1.51 36.12 -12.38
CA ASP A 9 -2.36 36.04 -13.58
C ASP A 9 -2.51 34.61 -14.11
N TYR A 10 -1.43 33.82 -14.04
CA TYR A 10 -1.44 32.40 -14.39
C TYR A 10 -2.34 31.59 -13.44
N CYS A 11 -2.18 31.78 -12.12
CA CYS A 11 -3.04 31.14 -11.12
C CYS A 11 -4.50 31.60 -11.22
N GLU A 12 -4.76 32.87 -11.53
CA GLU A 12 -6.11 33.43 -11.67
C GLU A 12 -6.85 32.93 -12.92
N LYS A 13 -6.13 32.70 -14.03
CA LYS A 13 -6.70 32.13 -15.28
C LYS A 13 -6.92 30.62 -15.22
N GLU A 14 -6.14 29.89 -14.41
CA GLU A 14 -6.16 28.42 -14.30
C GLU A 14 -6.97 27.89 -13.09
N TYR A 15 -7.85 28.68 -12.46
CA TYR A 15 -8.69 28.27 -11.31
C TYR A 15 -9.59 27.02 -11.52
N LYS A 16 -9.56 26.40 -12.70
CA LYS A 16 -10.22 25.12 -12.99
C LYS A 16 -9.29 23.91 -12.89
N LYS A 17 -7.99 24.09 -12.66
CA LYS A 17 -7.01 23.01 -12.60
C LYS A 17 -6.59 22.78 -11.14
N ASP A 18 -6.84 21.58 -10.63
CA ASP A 18 -6.42 21.18 -9.29
C ASP A 18 -4.91 20.98 -9.28
N PHE A 19 -4.19 21.86 -8.57
CA PHE A 19 -2.75 21.80 -8.37
C PHE A 19 -2.35 21.16 -7.04
N SER A 20 -3.30 20.50 -6.33
CA SER A 20 -2.96 19.81 -5.10
C SER A 20 -1.95 18.69 -5.37
N PRO A 21 -0.89 18.57 -4.55
CA PRO A 21 0.11 17.53 -4.75
C PRO A 21 -0.54 16.16 -4.51
N GLY A 22 -0.22 15.19 -5.38
CA GLY A 22 -0.58 13.80 -5.12
C GLY A 22 0.05 13.30 -3.83
N ILE A 23 -0.71 12.55 -3.03
CA ILE A 23 -0.30 12.03 -1.73
C ILE A 23 -0.08 10.52 -1.82
N VAL A 24 1.16 10.11 -1.55
CA VAL A 24 1.52 8.70 -1.37
C VAL A 24 1.81 8.44 0.12
N ALA A 25 1.06 7.52 0.73
CA ALA A 25 1.25 7.13 2.12
C ALA A 25 2.00 5.80 2.19
N ILE A 26 3.19 5.79 2.81
CA ILE A 26 4.03 4.59 2.94
C ILE A 26 4.20 4.27 4.43
N GLY A 27 3.86 3.05 4.82
CA GLY A 27 4.01 2.59 6.20
C GLY A 27 4.56 1.19 6.25
N HIS A 28 5.48 0.94 7.18
CA HIS A 28 6.01 -0.40 7.47
C HIS A 28 5.41 -0.96 8.75
N SER A 29 5.11 -2.27 8.79
CA SER A 29 4.71 -2.97 10.00
C SER A 29 3.54 -2.29 10.74
N MET A 30 3.76 -1.82 11.97
CA MET A 30 2.78 -1.02 12.73
C MET A 30 2.46 0.32 12.07
N GLY A 31 3.43 0.97 11.43
CA GLY A 31 3.19 2.18 10.64
C GLY A 31 2.20 1.94 9.50
N ALA A 32 2.26 0.78 8.84
CA ALA A 32 1.27 0.38 7.84
C ALA A 32 -0.14 0.26 8.45
N ARG A 33 -0.24 -0.32 9.66
CA ARG A 33 -1.51 -0.44 10.39
C ARG A 33 -2.08 0.93 10.77
N LEU A 34 -1.24 1.84 11.26
CA LEU A 34 -1.66 3.18 11.68
C LEU A 34 -2.12 4.02 10.50
N LEU A 35 -1.35 4.05 9.40
CA LEU A 35 -1.70 4.83 8.21
C LEU A 35 -2.95 4.29 7.51
N SER A 36 -3.07 2.96 7.36
CA SER A 36 -4.31 2.39 6.83
C SER A 36 -5.50 2.72 7.73
N GLN A 37 -5.37 2.62 9.06
CA GLN A 37 -6.43 3.06 9.96
C GLN A 37 -6.78 4.53 9.76
N ALA A 38 -5.81 5.43 9.60
CA ALA A 38 -6.06 6.85 9.38
C ALA A 38 -6.88 7.10 8.10
N ILE A 39 -6.54 6.42 6.98
CA ILE A 39 -7.27 6.50 5.71
C ILE A 39 -8.75 6.09 5.92
N PHE A 40 -8.99 4.97 6.59
CA PHE A 40 -10.34 4.47 6.85
C PHE A 40 -11.08 5.18 7.99
N SER A 41 -10.44 6.14 8.68
CA SER A 41 -11.05 6.84 9.81
C SER A 41 -11.56 8.24 9.46
N LYS A 42 -11.59 8.62 8.17
CA LYS A 42 -12.15 9.91 7.73
C LYS A 42 -13.52 10.16 8.36
N GLU A 43 -14.36 9.11 8.43
CA GLU A 43 -15.71 9.16 8.99
C GLU A 43 -15.81 9.38 10.50
N TYR A 44 -14.69 9.42 11.23
CA TYR A 44 -14.66 9.76 12.65
C TYR A 44 -14.15 11.18 12.94
N ILE A 45 -13.63 11.89 11.93
CA ILE A 45 -13.21 13.29 12.06
C ILE A 45 -14.46 14.17 12.16
N LYS A 46 -14.52 15.18 13.02
CA LYS A 46 -15.72 16.04 13.12
C LYS A 46 -16.08 16.68 11.77
N PRO A 47 -17.36 16.73 11.35
CA PRO A 47 -17.76 17.28 10.06
C PRO A 47 -17.24 18.71 9.82
N GLU A 48 -17.23 19.54 10.87
CA GLU A 48 -16.70 20.91 10.80
C GLU A 48 -15.23 20.96 10.36
N LEU A 49 -14.42 19.98 10.79
CA LEU A 49 -13.00 19.85 10.43
C LEU A 49 -12.80 19.20 9.06
N ARG A 50 -13.75 18.39 8.58
CA ARG A 50 -13.69 17.78 7.24
C ARG A 50 -13.98 18.81 6.15
N ASN A 51 -14.97 19.66 6.39
CA ASN A 51 -15.46 20.63 5.40
C ASN A 51 -14.56 21.89 5.32
N SER A 52 -13.67 22.09 6.30
CA SER A 52 -12.73 23.22 6.34
C SER A 52 -11.45 23.03 5.53
N SER A 53 -11.17 21.81 5.06
CA SER A 53 -10.01 21.49 4.22
C SER A 53 -10.46 21.11 2.82
N SER A 54 -9.74 21.55 1.78
CA SER A 54 -9.86 20.92 0.45
C SER A 54 -9.68 19.40 0.60
N GLU A 55 -10.50 18.61 -0.10
CA GLU A 55 -10.48 17.14 0.01
C GLU A 55 -9.17 16.56 -0.55
N SER A 56 -8.11 16.63 0.23
CA SER A 56 -6.85 15.97 -0.08
C SER A 56 -6.96 14.51 0.34
N HIS A 57 -6.92 13.61 -0.65
CA HIS A 57 -7.00 12.17 -0.44
C HIS A 57 -5.64 11.54 -0.69
N VAL A 58 -5.43 10.35 -0.12
CA VAL A 58 -4.26 9.52 -0.46
C VAL A 58 -4.53 8.89 -1.82
N ASP A 59 -3.68 9.13 -2.81
CA ASP A 59 -3.78 8.49 -4.13
C ASP A 59 -3.33 7.03 -4.07
N LEU A 60 -2.23 6.79 -3.36
CA LEU A 60 -1.60 5.47 -3.24
C LEU A 60 -1.17 5.21 -1.80
N PHE A 61 -1.64 4.10 -1.25
CA PHE A 61 -1.14 3.54 -0.01
C PHE A 61 -0.19 2.37 -0.30
N ILE A 62 1.00 2.38 0.32
CA ILE A 62 2.00 1.32 0.26
C ILE A 62 2.24 0.79 1.67
N GLY A 63 1.61 -0.34 2.00
CA GLY A 63 1.81 -1.05 3.26
C GLY A 63 2.93 -2.08 3.16
N LEU A 64 4.11 -1.75 3.66
CA LEU A 64 5.28 -2.62 3.67
C LEU A 64 5.18 -3.60 4.85
N GLN A 65 5.12 -4.90 4.57
CA GLN A 65 5.06 -5.96 5.59
C GLN A 65 4.09 -5.65 6.74
N GLY A 66 2.86 -5.25 6.40
CA GLY A 66 1.93 -4.64 7.35
C GLY A 66 1.55 -5.54 8.53
N ALA A 67 1.53 -4.96 9.73
CA ALA A 67 1.20 -5.62 10.99
C ALA A 67 -0.30 -5.59 11.30
N PHE A 68 -1.12 -6.04 10.34
CA PHE A 68 -2.57 -6.21 10.52
C PHE A 68 -3.11 -7.34 9.65
N SER A 69 -4.28 -7.87 10.00
CA SER A 69 -4.88 -9.03 9.32
C SER A 69 -5.42 -8.67 7.92
N ALA A 70 -5.13 -9.51 6.93
CA ALA A 70 -5.73 -9.42 5.59
C ALA A 70 -7.26 -9.55 5.63
N LYS A 71 -7.81 -10.20 6.67
CA LYS A 71 -9.25 -10.31 6.86
C LYS A 71 -9.96 -8.96 6.99
N ARG A 72 -9.25 -7.90 7.39
CA ARG A 72 -9.84 -6.57 7.57
C ARG A 72 -10.45 -6.00 6.29
N PHE A 73 -10.02 -6.48 5.11
CA PHE A 73 -10.57 -6.11 3.79
C PHE A 73 -11.73 -6.98 3.31
N VAL A 74 -12.03 -8.10 3.99
CA VAL A 74 -13.11 -9.00 3.60
C VAL A 74 -14.27 -8.78 4.56
N LYS A 75 -15.43 -8.40 4.04
CA LYS A 75 -16.62 -8.10 4.83
C LYS A 75 -16.96 -9.27 5.78
N GLU A 76 -17.25 -8.92 7.04
CA GLU A 76 -17.67 -9.87 8.09
C GLU A 76 -16.65 -10.98 8.44
N GLU A 77 -15.39 -10.84 8.03
CA GLU A 77 -14.32 -11.76 8.36
C GLU A 77 -13.37 -11.20 9.44
N GLY A 78 -13.02 -12.06 10.41
CA GLY A 78 -11.99 -11.75 11.42
C GLY A 78 -12.57 -11.25 12.74
N TRP A 79 -11.78 -11.41 13.81
CA TRP A 79 -12.21 -11.07 15.17
C TRP A 79 -12.18 -9.56 15.45
N GLU A 80 -11.26 -8.82 14.82
CA GLU A 80 -11.19 -7.35 14.86
C GLU A 80 -12.27 -6.66 13.99
N GLY A 81 -13.18 -7.43 13.38
CA GLY A 81 -14.09 -6.98 12.33
C GLY A 81 -13.38 -6.71 10.99
N SER A 82 -14.10 -6.04 10.09
CA SER A 82 -13.65 -5.75 8.72
C SER A 82 -13.64 -4.24 8.40
N PRO A 83 -12.87 -3.42 9.14
CA PRO A 83 -12.90 -1.96 9.01
C PRO A 83 -12.38 -1.44 7.67
N TYR A 84 -11.75 -2.30 6.87
CA TYR A 84 -11.22 -1.94 5.56
C TYR A 84 -12.05 -2.54 4.43
N ALA A 85 -13.24 -3.13 4.71
CA ALA A 85 -14.07 -3.79 3.70
C ALA A 85 -14.60 -2.85 2.61
N ALA A 86 -14.72 -1.55 2.93
CA ALA A 86 -15.14 -0.49 2.00
C ALA A 86 -13.98 0.10 1.18
N PHE A 87 -12.82 -0.57 1.10
CA PHE A 87 -11.63 -0.07 0.39
C PHE A 87 -11.90 0.37 -1.06
N ASN A 88 -12.85 -0.27 -1.73
CA ASN A 88 -13.25 0.03 -3.11
C ASN A 88 -14.07 1.32 -3.25
N GLU A 89 -14.58 1.87 -2.15
CA GLU A 89 -15.29 3.15 -2.10
C GLU A 89 -14.32 4.35 -2.03
N TYR A 90 -13.04 4.09 -1.71
CA TYR A 90 -12.01 5.12 -1.65
C TYR A 90 -11.36 5.36 -3.03
N PRO A 91 -10.95 6.60 -3.33
CA PRO A 91 -10.12 6.88 -4.51
C PRO A 91 -8.71 6.28 -4.38
N THR A 92 -8.26 6.01 -3.15
CA THR A 92 -6.97 5.43 -2.83
C THR A 92 -6.77 4.04 -3.45
N VAL A 93 -5.66 3.84 -4.14
CA VAL A 93 -5.20 2.51 -4.52
C VAL A 93 -4.41 1.90 -3.36
N PHE A 94 -4.81 0.71 -2.91
CA PHE A 94 -4.16 0.02 -1.80
C PHE A 94 -3.18 -1.02 -2.32
N THR A 95 -1.89 -0.84 -2.01
CA THR A 95 -0.82 -1.80 -2.30
C THR A 95 -0.22 -2.30 -0.99
N LEU A 96 0.00 -3.61 -0.89
CA LEU A 96 0.56 -4.26 0.29
C LEU A 96 1.69 -5.19 -0.14
N THR A 97 2.82 -5.17 0.56
CA THR A 97 3.83 -6.22 0.40
C THR A 97 3.62 -7.34 1.40
N THR A 98 3.94 -8.55 0.97
CA THR A 98 3.89 -9.76 1.79
C THR A 98 5.10 -10.62 1.48
N SER A 99 5.57 -11.41 2.45
CA SER A 99 6.64 -12.37 2.27
C SER A 99 6.32 -13.69 2.98
N ARG A 100 6.74 -14.79 2.34
CA ARG A 100 6.73 -16.11 2.97
C ARG A 100 7.75 -16.25 4.10
N TYR A 101 8.77 -15.39 4.11
CA TYR A 101 9.87 -15.39 5.07
C TYR A 101 9.69 -14.40 6.20
N ASP A 102 8.74 -13.46 6.13
CA ASP A 102 8.40 -12.63 7.27
C ASP A 102 7.71 -13.47 8.37
N LEU A 103 8.46 -13.72 9.45
CA LEU A 103 8.00 -14.48 10.61
C LEU A 103 7.65 -13.59 11.82
N ALA A 104 7.82 -12.26 11.76
CA ALA A 104 7.71 -11.37 12.92
C ALA A 104 6.35 -11.46 13.62
N ASN A 105 5.30 -11.76 12.85
CA ASN A 105 3.93 -11.83 13.35
C ASN A 105 3.40 -13.27 13.55
N GLN A 106 4.27 -14.29 13.55
CA GLN A 106 3.83 -15.68 13.77
C GLN A 106 3.32 -15.91 15.19
N THR A 107 3.94 -15.29 16.19
CA THR A 107 3.48 -15.35 17.60
C THR A 107 2.08 -14.73 17.77
N ALA A 108 1.83 -13.60 17.10
CA ALA A 108 0.53 -12.94 17.13
C ALA A 108 -0.60 -13.81 16.54
N ARG A 109 -0.31 -14.68 15.57
CA ARG A 109 -1.30 -15.65 15.04
C ARG A 109 -1.72 -16.68 16.09
N PHE A 110 -0.80 -17.21 16.89
CA PHE A 110 -1.14 -18.23 17.90
C PHE A 110 -2.10 -17.67 18.98
N ILE A 111 -2.08 -16.35 19.18
CA ILE A 111 -2.92 -15.66 20.17
C ILE A 111 -4.20 -15.10 19.55
N THR A 112 -4.14 -14.55 18.33
CA THR A 112 -5.25 -13.78 17.73
C THR A 112 -5.88 -14.41 16.49
N GLY A 113 -5.29 -15.49 15.96
CA GLY A 113 -5.68 -16.08 14.68
C GLY A 113 -5.45 -15.17 13.47
N ALA A 114 -4.77 -14.03 13.65
CA ALA A 114 -4.58 -13.02 12.62
C ALA A 114 -3.73 -13.53 11.46
N ARG A 115 -4.26 -13.35 10.24
CA ARG A 115 -3.56 -13.63 8.97
C ARG A 115 -2.89 -12.35 8.50
N HIS A 116 -1.81 -11.98 9.17
CA HIS A 116 -1.09 -10.72 8.92
C HIS A 116 -0.71 -10.57 7.45
N VAL A 117 -0.98 -9.40 6.88
CA VAL A 117 -0.72 -9.12 5.46
C VAL A 117 0.76 -9.29 5.12
N GLY A 118 1.69 -8.92 6.00
CA GLY A 118 3.13 -9.12 5.76
C GLY A 118 3.58 -10.58 5.71
N GLY A 119 2.85 -11.51 6.35
CA GLY A 119 3.32 -12.89 6.47
C GLY A 119 2.72 -13.87 5.46
N LYS A 120 3.33 -15.06 5.38
CA LYS A 120 2.88 -16.21 4.55
C LYS A 120 1.38 -16.53 4.64
N TYR A 121 0.77 -16.30 5.81
CA TYR A 121 -0.65 -16.59 6.03
C TYR A 121 -1.58 -15.53 5.45
N GLY A 122 -1.15 -14.27 5.39
CA GLY A 122 -1.85 -13.21 4.66
C GLY A 122 -1.82 -13.50 3.17
N LEU A 123 -0.64 -13.83 2.63
CA LEU A 123 -0.48 -14.25 1.23
C LEU A 123 -1.37 -15.45 0.87
N ALA A 124 -1.32 -16.52 1.68
CA ALA A 124 -2.17 -17.70 1.46
C ALA A 124 -3.66 -17.39 1.58
N TYR A 125 -4.05 -16.39 2.37
CA TYR A 125 -5.43 -15.93 2.46
C TYR A 125 -5.86 -15.14 1.22
N ALA A 126 -5.02 -14.22 0.75
CA ALA A 126 -5.29 -13.42 -0.43
C ALA A 126 -5.40 -14.28 -1.71
N ARG A 127 -4.60 -15.36 -1.82
CA ARG A 127 -4.64 -16.30 -2.96
C ARG A 127 -5.88 -17.22 -2.99
N LYS A 128 -6.77 -17.20 -1.99
CA LYS A 128 -7.96 -18.06 -2.02
C LYS A 128 -8.93 -17.62 -3.10
N GLU A 129 -9.51 -18.57 -3.83
CA GLU A 129 -10.49 -18.32 -4.89
C GLU A 129 -11.64 -17.42 -4.41
N LYS A 130 -12.17 -17.68 -3.22
CA LYS A 130 -13.25 -16.87 -2.61
C LYS A 130 -12.88 -15.39 -2.35
N ASN A 131 -11.61 -15.04 -2.43
CA ASN A 131 -11.09 -13.70 -2.13
C ASN A 131 -10.54 -12.99 -3.39
N LYS A 132 -10.67 -13.57 -4.60
CA LYS A 132 -10.15 -12.99 -5.85
C LYS A 132 -10.75 -11.65 -6.23
N ASP A 133 -11.93 -11.35 -5.69
CA ASP A 133 -12.63 -10.08 -5.89
C ASP A 133 -12.15 -9.00 -4.92
N VAL A 134 -11.40 -9.39 -3.88
CA VAL A 134 -10.81 -8.49 -2.89
C VAL A 134 -9.34 -8.24 -3.16
N PHE A 135 -8.58 -9.30 -3.51
CA PHE A 135 -7.13 -9.21 -3.69
C PHE A 135 -6.70 -9.52 -5.13
N ARG A 136 -5.81 -8.69 -5.65
CA ARG A 136 -5.00 -8.99 -6.84
C ARG A 136 -3.59 -9.30 -6.38
N VAL A 137 -3.22 -10.59 -6.39
CA VAL A 137 -1.87 -11.02 -5.99
C VAL A 137 -0.93 -10.93 -7.19
N ILE A 138 0.23 -10.29 -7.02
CA ILE A 138 1.29 -10.16 -8.04
C ILE A 138 2.58 -10.72 -7.46
N GLU A 139 3.21 -11.63 -8.19
CA GLU A 139 4.53 -12.15 -7.82
C GLU A 139 5.63 -11.20 -8.28
N TRP A 140 6.39 -10.68 -7.31
CA TRP A 140 7.55 -9.83 -7.58
C TRP A 140 8.72 -10.66 -8.09
N THR A 141 9.41 -10.18 -9.11
CA THR A 141 10.53 -10.91 -9.73
C THR A 141 11.89 -10.27 -9.49
N ASN A 142 11.93 -9.07 -8.90
CA ASN A 142 13.11 -8.22 -8.79
C ASN A 142 13.74 -7.93 -10.17
N ASN A 143 12.93 -7.92 -11.22
CA ASN A 143 13.34 -7.58 -12.57
C ASN A 143 12.57 -6.34 -13.01
N TYR A 144 13.28 -5.22 -13.15
CA TYR A 144 12.68 -3.92 -13.43
C TYR A 144 11.70 -3.94 -14.61
N LYS A 145 12.06 -4.57 -15.74
CA LYS A 145 11.22 -4.56 -16.96
C LYS A 145 9.97 -5.41 -16.76
N THR A 146 10.15 -6.63 -16.26
CA THR A 146 9.05 -7.56 -16.01
C THR A 146 8.07 -7.02 -14.96
N ASP A 147 8.58 -6.46 -13.87
CA ASP A 147 7.74 -5.94 -12.79
C ASP A 147 7.02 -4.65 -13.22
N LEU A 148 7.67 -3.76 -13.97
CA LEU A 148 7.01 -2.58 -14.56
C LEU A 148 5.88 -2.98 -15.52
N GLU A 149 6.09 -3.97 -16.38
CA GLU A 149 5.07 -4.47 -17.30
C GLU A 149 3.89 -5.09 -16.56
N LYS A 150 4.14 -5.90 -15.53
CA LYS A 150 3.09 -6.47 -14.67
C LYS A 150 2.25 -5.39 -13.99
N LEU A 151 2.88 -4.34 -13.45
CA LEU A 151 2.17 -3.24 -12.78
C LEU A 151 1.39 -2.37 -13.78
N SER A 152 1.95 -2.15 -14.97
CA SER A 152 1.33 -1.31 -16.00
C SER A 152 0.16 -2.01 -16.71
N SER A 153 0.15 -3.34 -16.71
CA SER A 153 -0.90 -4.17 -17.31
C SER A 153 -2.04 -4.54 -16.34
N ILE A 154 -2.05 -4.01 -15.11
CA ILE A 154 -3.16 -4.23 -14.18
C ILE A 154 -4.45 -3.64 -14.78
N PRO A 155 -5.50 -4.47 -14.99
CA PRO A 155 -6.79 -4.00 -15.50
C PRO A 155 -7.38 -2.90 -14.62
N LYS A 156 -8.13 -1.96 -15.19
CA LYS A 156 -8.67 -0.81 -14.44
C LYS A 156 -9.61 -1.26 -13.31
N GLU A 157 -10.37 -2.31 -13.55
CA GLU A 157 -11.24 -2.97 -12.58
C GLU A 157 -10.46 -3.61 -11.42
N ASP A 158 -9.27 -4.15 -11.70
CA ASP A 158 -8.40 -4.74 -10.67
C ASP A 158 -7.65 -3.68 -9.86
N LYS A 159 -7.52 -2.43 -10.36
CA LYS A 159 -7.00 -1.31 -9.55
C LYS A 159 -7.91 -0.93 -8.38
N ARG A 160 -9.18 -1.35 -8.43
CA ARG A 160 -10.13 -1.23 -7.31
C ARG A 160 -10.00 -2.35 -6.29
N LYS A 161 -9.18 -3.37 -6.55
CA LYS A 161 -8.82 -4.43 -5.59
C LYS A 161 -7.63 -4.01 -4.73
N VAL A 162 -7.41 -4.70 -3.62
CA VAL A 162 -6.17 -4.59 -2.87
C VAL A 162 -5.07 -5.32 -3.63
N ILE A 163 -4.07 -4.58 -4.11
CA ILE A 163 -2.92 -5.14 -4.82
C ILE A 163 -1.94 -5.70 -3.79
N MET A 164 -1.76 -7.02 -3.78
CA MET A 164 -0.85 -7.70 -2.86
C MET A 164 0.38 -8.19 -3.60
N ILE A 165 1.53 -7.59 -3.31
CA ILE A 165 2.81 -7.94 -3.91
C ILE A 165 3.49 -9.01 -3.07
N ASP A 166 3.62 -10.23 -3.60
CA ASP A 166 4.47 -11.28 -3.03
C ASP A 166 5.94 -10.90 -3.26
N ALA A 167 6.51 -10.22 -2.27
CA ALA A 167 7.87 -9.69 -2.24
C ALA A 167 8.86 -10.70 -1.63
N SER A 168 8.51 -11.99 -1.56
CA SER A 168 9.35 -13.02 -0.94
C SER A 168 10.78 -13.11 -1.50
N ILE A 169 11.02 -12.64 -2.73
CA ILE A 169 12.35 -12.66 -3.36
C ILE A 169 13.29 -11.55 -2.87
N ILE A 170 12.75 -10.45 -2.33
CA ILE A 170 13.53 -9.32 -1.79
C ILE A 170 13.35 -9.15 -0.28
N VAL A 171 12.45 -9.93 0.33
CA VAL A 171 12.19 -9.96 1.77
C VAL A 171 12.38 -11.39 2.24
N ASP A 172 13.62 -11.84 2.36
CA ASP A 172 13.99 -13.24 2.62
C ASP A 172 14.91 -13.44 3.84
N GLY A 173 15.30 -12.34 4.48
CA GLY A 173 16.19 -12.26 5.63
C GLY A 173 17.65 -12.42 5.26
N TYR A 174 18.04 -12.22 4.00
CA TYR A 174 19.44 -12.37 3.58
C TYR A 174 20.35 -11.40 4.31
N ASN A 175 21.30 -11.95 5.08
CA ASN A 175 22.30 -11.16 5.79
C ASN A 175 23.63 -11.16 5.02
N SER A 176 23.93 -10.05 4.32
CA SER A 176 25.15 -9.90 3.53
C SER A 176 26.45 -10.05 4.33
N ASN A 177 26.44 -9.67 5.62
CA ASN A 177 27.61 -9.78 6.49
C ASN A 177 27.90 -11.21 6.95
N LYS A 178 26.90 -12.10 6.92
CA LYS A 178 27.02 -13.50 7.37
C LYS A 178 26.86 -14.52 6.24
N GLY A 179 26.51 -14.07 5.04
CA GLY A 179 26.30 -14.93 3.86
C GLY A 179 25.18 -15.95 4.04
N ALA A 180 24.22 -15.68 4.93
CA ALA A 180 23.15 -16.63 5.27
C ALA A 180 21.83 -15.92 5.53
N ASN A 181 20.73 -16.56 5.14
CA ASN A 181 19.38 -16.08 5.44
C ASN A 181 19.11 -16.24 6.93
N LYS A 182 18.60 -15.18 7.53
CA LYS A 182 17.97 -15.18 8.83
C LYS A 182 16.51 -14.82 8.64
N PRO A 183 15.63 -15.80 8.39
CA PRO A 183 14.20 -15.55 8.24
C PRO A 183 13.57 -14.68 9.35
N PRO A 184 14.00 -14.73 10.63
CA PRO A 184 13.51 -13.78 11.64
C PRO A 184 13.79 -12.29 11.34
N ASP A 185 14.85 -12.00 10.58
CA ASP A 185 15.27 -10.63 10.24
C ASP A 185 14.57 -10.12 8.97
N ALA A 186 13.94 -10.99 8.17
CA ALA A 186 13.29 -10.66 6.90
C ALA A 186 12.27 -9.52 7.02
N HIS A 187 11.62 -9.37 8.18
CA HIS A 187 10.68 -8.29 8.42
C HIS A 187 11.29 -6.89 8.21
N ASN A 188 12.60 -6.75 8.36
CA ASN A 188 13.33 -5.49 8.24
C ASN A 188 14.01 -5.29 6.87
N ASP A 189 13.84 -6.22 5.93
CA ASP A 189 14.29 -6.09 4.53
C ASP A 189 13.40 -5.10 3.77
N ILE A 190 13.47 -3.86 4.23
CA ILE A 190 12.67 -2.73 3.74
C ILE A 190 13.52 -1.49 3.47
N LEU A 191 14.77 -1.48 3.95
CA LEU A 191 15.70 -0.35 3.86
C LEU A 191 16.80 -0.58 2.80
N ASP A 192 16.53 -1.44 1.82
CA ASP A 192 17.45 -1.75 0.74
C ASP A 192 17.01 -1.18 -0.61
N LYS A 193 17.91 -1.30 -1.59
CA LYS A 193 17.70 -0.81 -2.96
C LYS A 193 16.55 -1.51 -3.66
N ASP A 194 16.33 -2.79 -3.38
CA ASP A 194 15.35 -3.60 -4.09
C ASP A 194 13.93 -3.23 -3.65
N MET A 195 13.73 -2.99 -2.34
CA MET A 195 12.50 -2.40 -1.82
C MET A 195 12.29 -0.98 -2.36
N GLY A 196 13.36 -0.17 -2.44
CA GLY A 196 13.31 1.15 -3.06
C GLY A 196 12.83 1.10 -4.52
N GLN A 197 13.30 0.11 -5.30
CA GLN A 197 12.85 -0.12 -6.67
C GLN A 197 11.36 -0.50 -6.72
N LEU A 198 10.91 -1.38 -5.83
CA LEU A 198 9.50 -1.76 -5.73
C LEU A 198 8.61 -0.54 -5.46
N ILE A 199 8.95 0.26 -4.44
CA ILE A 199 8.21 1.49 -4.09
C ILE A 199 8.16 2.45 -5.29
N TRP A 200 9.31 2.68 -5.93
CA TRP A 200 9.40 3.57 -7.08
C TRP A 200 8.52 3.10 -8.25
N LEU A 201 8.53 1.80 -8.55
CA LEU A 201 7.71 1.23 -9.62
C LEU A 201 6.21 1.33 -9.31
N LEU A 202 5.80 1.11 -8.06
CA LEU A 202 4.40 1.31 -7.65
C LEU A 202 3.98 2.77 -7.85
N MET A 203 4.78 3.73 -7.39
CA MET A 203 4.49 5.17 -7.58
C MET A 203 4.36 5.49 -9.07
N LYS A 204 5.35 5.09 -9.89
CA LYS A 204 5.37 5.38 -11.32
C LYS A 204 4.16 4.79 -12.08
N SER A 205 3.72 3.59 -11.72
CA SER A 205 2.66 2.88 -12.45
C SER A 205 1.25 3.21 -11.96
N ILE A 206 1.09 3.58 -10.70
CA ILE A 206 -0.23 3.71 -10.05
C ILE A 206 -0.57 5.17 -9.74
N ALA A 207 0.39 5.95 -9.27
CA ALA A 207 0.23 7.37 -8.95
C ALA A 207 1.33 8.19 -9.63
N PRO A 208 1.38 8.20 -10.99
CA PRO A 208 2.43 8.91 -11.71
C PRO A 208 2.37 10.41 -11.36
N CYS A 209 3.50 10.98 -10.97
CA CYS A 209 3.61 12.42 -10.79
C CYS A 209 3.31 13.11 -12.12
N THR A 210 2.13 13.70 -12.26
CA THR A 210 1.84 14.64 -13.33
C THR A 210 2.53 15.96 -12.99
N LEU A 211 3.78 16.10 -13.40
CA LEU A 211 4.39 17.43 -13.56
C LEU A 211 3.73 18.05 -14.80
N SER A 212 2.63 18.78 -14.59
CA SER A 212 2.00 19.60 -15.63
C SER A 212 2.62 20.99 -15.67
#